data_AF-A0A370GMJ2-F1
#
_entry.id   AF-A0A370GMJ2-F1
#
_cell.length_a   1.000
_cell.length_b   1.000
_cell.length_c   1.000
_cell.angle_alpha   90.00
_cell.angle_beta   90.00
_cell.angle_gamma   90.00
#
_symmetry.space_group_name_H-M   'P 1'
#
loop_
_entity.id
_entity.type
_entity.pdbx_description
1 polymer ?
#
loop_
_entity_poly.entity_id
_entity_poly.type
_entity_poly.pdbx_seq_one_letter_code
_entity_poly.pdbx_strand_id
1 'polypeptide(L)'
;MERTVMDIVGELFRTRLQAPDLDPGAPLLNYGLDSVRSVELIVDLEHMFDVEIPDEDAATLLTLSDVVDWLERHRSDALSAR
;
A
#
# COMPACT_ATOMS: atom_id res chain seq x y z
N MET A 1 -20.83 0.40 -6.18
CA MET A 1 -19.50 0.07 -6.71
C MET A 1 -18.67 -0.38 -5.54
N GLU A 2 -18.29 -1.65 -5.50
CA GLU A 2 -17.30 -2.15 -4.55
C GLU A 2 -15.95 -1.57 -4.95
N ARG A 3 -15.29 -0.81 -4.07
CA ARG A 3 -13.92 -0.34 -4.31
C ARG A 3 -12.96 -1.50 -4.09
N THR A 4 -12.01 -1.68 -5.01
CA THR A 4 -10.96 -2.70 -4.87
C THR A 4 -9.83 -2.18 -3.97
N VAL A 5 -8.97 -3.09 -3.48
CA VAL A 5 -7.75 -2.68 -2.73
C VAL A 5 -6.89 -1.75 -3.58
N MET A 6 -6.72 -2.06 -4.86
CA MET A 6 -6.01 -1.20 -5.81
C MET A 6 -6.58 0.23 -5.86
N ASP A 7 -7.91 0.38 -5.85
CA ASP A 7 -8.55 1.69 -5.89
C ASP A 7 -8.28 2.49 -4.61
N ILE A 8 -8.44 1.84 -3.45
CA ILE A 8 -8.24 2.46 -2.13
C ILE A 8 -6.78 2.85 -1.91
N VAL A 9 -5.86 1.89 -2.11
CA VAL A 9 -4.42 2.11 -1.90
C VAL A 9 -3.90 3.09 -2.96
N GLY A 10 -4.33 2.95 -4.21
CA GLY A 10 -3.96 3.87 -5.28
C GLY A 10 -4.39 5.31 -4.99
N GLU A 11 -5.62 5.54 -4.52
CA GLU A 11 -6.09 6.88 -4.13
C GLU A 11 -5.27 7.45 -2.96
N LEU A 12 -4.97 6.63 -1.96
CA LEU A 12 -4.17 7.02 -0.80
C LEU A 12 -2.76 7.47 -1.22
N PHE A 13 -2.08 6.68 -2.06
CA PHE A 13 -0.72 6.97 -2.50
C PHE A 13 -0.67 8.22 -3.40
N ARG A 14 -1.62 8.35 -4.35
CA ARG A 14 -1.72 9.55 -5.21
C ARG A 14 -1.93 10.82 -4.39
N THR A 15 -2.76 10.74 -3.35
CA THR A 15 -3.03 11.88 -2.45
C THR A 15 -1.82 12.23 -1.59
N ARG A 16 -1.17 11.22 -1.00
CA ARG A 16 -0.01 11.39 -0.11
C ARG A 16 1.22 11.92 -0.85
N LEU A 17 1.46 11.43 -2.06
CA LEU A 17 2.62 11.77 -2.89
C LEU A 17 2.35 12.94 -3.84
N GLN A 18 1.11 13.46 -3.87
CA GLN A 18 0.68 14.49 -4.83
C GLN A 18 0.97 14.11 -6.28
N ALA A 19 0.87 12.82 -6.58
CA ALA A 19 1.20 12.20 -7.86
C ALA A 19 -0.08 11.67 -8.51
N PRO A 20 -0.88 12.50 -9.21
CA PRO A 20 -2.13 12.06 -9.83
C PRO A 20 -1.90 11.00 -10.94
N ASP A 21 -0.73 11.03 -11.58
CA ASP A 21 -0.30 10.12 -12.64
C ASP A 21 0.68 9.05 -12.11
N LEU A 22 0.45 8.58 -10.88
CA LEU A 22 1.27 7.53 -10.28
C LEU A 22 1.10 6.23 -11.08
N ASP A 23 2.20 5.76 -11.64
CA ASP A 23 2.31 4.49 -12.35
C ASP A 23 2.43 3.35 -11.33
N PRO A 24 1.51 2.37 -11.34
CA PRO A 24 1.51 1.28 -10.38
C PRO A 24 2.77 0.41 -10.41
N GLY A 25 3.49 0.36 -11.54
CA GLY A 25 4.72 -0.41 -11.72
C GLY A 25 6.00 0.42 -11.55
N ALA A 26 5.88 1.73 -11.36
CA ALA A 26 7.03 2.58 -11.11
C ALA A 26 7.43 2.54 -9.62
N PRO A 27 8.74 2.61 -9.31
CA PRO A 27 9.20 2.74 -7.94
C PRO A 27 8.63 3.97 -7.26
N LEU A 28 8.05 3.78 -6.08
CA LEU A 28 7.43 4.87 -5.29
C LEU A 28 8.43 5.93 -4.85
N LEU A 29 9.71 5.56 -4.74
CA LEU A 29 10.84 6.46 -4.53
C LEU A 29 10.90 7.59 -5.58
N ASN A 30 10.50 7.31 -6.83
CA ASN A 30 10.49 8.31 -7.90
C ASN A 30 9.43 9.40 -7.67
N TYR A 31 8.41 9.10 -6.88
CA TYR A 31 7.33 10.03 -6.53
C TYR A 31 7.56 10.70 -5.16
N GLY A 32 8.77 10.59 -4.60
CA GLY A 32 9.12 11.23 -3.34
C GLY A 32 8.65 10.46 -2.10
N LEU A 33 8.54 9.14 -2.22
CA LEU A 33 8.43 8.26 -1.06
C LEU A 33 9.82 7.98 -0.48
N ASP A 34 10.20 8.72 0.55
CA ASP A 34 11.43 8.51 1.31
C ASP A 34 11.23 7.55 2.49
N SER A 35 12.32 7.12 3.12
CA SER A 35 12.30 6.10 4.19
C SER A 35 11.41 6.47 5.38
N VAL A 36 11.24 7.75 5.71
CA VAL A 36 10.36 8.17 6.81
C VAL A 36 8.89 8.05 6.39
N ARG A 37 8.55 8.51 5.19
CA ARG A 37 7.18 8.42 4.65
C ARG A 37 6.75 6.98 4.40
N SER A 38 7.69 6.11 4.02
CA SER A 38 7.41 4.67 3.88
C SER A 38 6.91 4.07 5.19
N VAL A 39 7.56 4.38 6.33
CA VAL A 39 7.13 3.86 7.63
C VAL A 39 5.73 4.35 7.99
N GLU A 40 5.43 5.63 7.79
CA GLU A 40 4.08 6.17 8.04
C GLU A 40 3.03 5.47 7.15
N LEU A 41 3.34 5.25 5.88
CA LEU A 41 2.42 4.57 4.95
C LEU A 41 2.17 3.11 5.34
N ILE A 42 3.21 2.38 5.75
CA ILE A 42 3.05 0.99 6.18
C ILE A 42 2.10 0.93 7.39
N VAL A 43 2.29 1.79 8.39
CA VAL A 43 1.42 1.85 9.57
C VAL A 43 -0.03 2.21 9.19
N ASP A 44 -0.23 3.15 8.27
CA ASP A 44 -1.57 3.48 7.75
C ASP A 44 -2.21 2.25 7.07
N LEU A 45 -1.46 1.50 6.26
CA LEU A 45 -1.96 0.29 5.59
C LEU A 45 -2.29 -0.83 6.58
N GLU A 46 -1.42 -1.07 7.56
CA GLU A 46 -1.64 -2.02 8.66
C GLU A 46 -2.96 -1.73 9.38
N HIS A 47 -3.17 -0.47 9.78
CA HIS A 47 -4.39 -0.06 10.47
C HIS A 47 -5.63 -0.07 9.56
N MET A 48 -5.50 0.29 8.28
CA MET A 48 -6.62 0.32 7.34
C MET A 48 -7.12 -1.07 6.96
N PHE A 49 -6.21 -2.04 6.87
CA PHE A 49 -6.51 -3.40 6.45
C PHE A 49 -6.51 -4.42 7.60
N ASP A 50 -6.21 -3.98 8.83
CA ASP A 50 -6.07 -4.83 10.02
C ASP A 50 -5.05 -5.96 9.82
N VAL A 51 -3.88 -5.60 9.29
CA VAL A 51 -2.77 -6.50 8.96
C VAL A 51 -1.50 -6.04 9.67
N GLU A 52 -0.51 -6.94 9.81
CA GLU A 52 0.83 -6.62 10.29
C GLU A 52 1.81 -6.89 9.14
N ILE A 53 2.52 -5.85 8.70
CA ILE A 53 3.48 -5.93 7.59
C ILE A 53 4.87 -5.99 8.22
N PRO A 54 5.56 -7.14 8.17
CA PRO A 54 6.88 -7.26 8.74
C PRO A 54 7.89 -6.40 7.97
N ASP A 55 8.91 -5.88 8.66
CA ASP A 55 9.93 -5.00 8.06
C ASP A 55 10.59 -5.63 6.81
N GLU A 56 10.76 -6.96 6.81
CA GLU A 56 11.34 -7.70 5.68
C GLU A 56 10.45 -7.60 4.42
N ASP A 57 9.13 -7.69 4.57
CA ASP A 57 8.19 -7.55 3.48
C ASP A 57 8.09 -6.08 3.07
N ALA A 58 7.98 -5.16 4.03
CA ALA A 58 7.93 -3.72 3.78
C ALA A 58 9.12 -3.23 2.94
N ALA A 59 10.32 -3.79 3.14
CA ALA A 59 11.51 -3.49 2.35
C ALA A 59 11.39 -3.93 0.87
N THR A 60 10.50 -4.87 0.55
CA THR A 60 10.22 -5.36 -0.80
C THR A 60 9.04 -4.65 -1.47
N LEU A 61 8.24 -3.90 -0.72
CA LEU A 61 7.09 -3.14 -1.22
C LEU A 61 7.51 -1.84 -1.89
N LEU A 62 8.14 -1.96 -3.07
CA LEU A 62 8.76 -0.83 -3.78
C LEU A 62 7.80 -0.11 -4.73
N THR A 63 6.79 -0.83 -5.24
CA THR A 63 5.79 -0.30 -6.17
C THR A 63 4.39 -0.39 -5.58
N LEU A 64 3.45 0.39 -6.11
CA LEU A 64 2.04 0.28 -5.71
C LEU A 64 1.48 -1.11 -6.00
N SER A 65 1.91 -1.73 -7.11
CA SER A 65 1.51 -3.10 -7.45
C SER A 65 1.96 -4.08 -6.38
N ASP A 66 3.22 -4.00 -5.92
CA ASP A 66 3.74 -4.87 -4.86
C ASP A 66 2.91 -4.77 -3.58
N VAL A 67 2.59 -3.54 -3.16
CA VAL A 67 1.76 -3.28 -1.97
C VAL A 67 0.38 -3.91 -2.12
N VAL A 68 -0.27 -3.67 -3.26
CA VAL A 68 -1.61 -4.21 -3.52
C VAL A 68 -1.59 -5.72 -3.57
N ASP A 69 -0.66 -6.31 -4.30
CA ASP A 69 -0.51 -7.77 -4.40
C ASP A 69 -0.24 -8.41 -3.03
N TRP A 70 0.59 -7.77 -2.19
CA TRP A 70 0.83 -8.24 -0.83
C TRP A 70 -0.45 -8.18 0.01
N LEU A 71 -1.17 -7.04 -0.03
CA LEU A 71 -2.43 -6.87 0.69
C LEU A 71 -3.49 -7.85 0.21
N GLU A 72 -3.62 -8.10 -1.08
CA GLU A 72 -4.63 -9.04 -1.59
C GLU A 72 -4.34 -10.48 -1.15
N ARG A 73 -3.06 -10.86 -1.03
CA ARG A 73 -2.65 -12.16 -0.51
C ARG A 73 -2.95 -12.32 0.99
N HIS A 74 -2.76 -11.27 1.78
CA HIS A 74 -2.89 -11.33 3.25
C HIS A 74 -4.26 -10.89 3.79
N ARG A 75 -5.07 -10.16 3.01
CA ARG A 75 -6.46 -9.76 3.35
C ARG A 75 -7.42 -10.94 3.49
N SER A 76 -7.08 -12.11 2.96
CA SER A 76 -7.93 -13.32 3.04
C SER A 76 -8.23 -13.75 4.48
N ASP A 77 -7.36 -13.41 5.44
CA ASP A 77 -7.59 -13.68 6.87
C ASP A 77 -8.49 -12.64 7.55
N ALA A 78 -8.44 -11.37 7.13
CA ALA A 78 -9.19 -10.27 7.77
C ALA A 78 -10.70 -10.29 7.48
N LEU A 79 -11.14 -10.87 6.35
CA LEU A 79 -12.56 -10.94 5.99
C LEU A 79 -13.30 -12.17 6.53
N SER A 80 -12.58 -13.15 7.10
CA SER A 80 -13.20 -14.37 7.67
C SER A 80 -13.71 -14.19 9.10
N ALA A 81 -13.46 -13.04 9.73
CA ALA A 81 -13.79 -12.78 11.13
C ALA A 81 -15.01 -11.85 11.37
N ARG A 82 -15.86 -11.62 10.35
CA ARG A 82 -17.08 -10.79 10.49
C ARG A 82 -18.36 -11.57 10.27
#